data_AF-A0A1S3Y6J5-F1
#
_entry.id   AF-A0A1S3Y6J5-F1
#
_cell.length_a   1.000
_cell.length_b   1.000
_cell.length_c   1.000
_cell.angle_alpha   90.00
_cell.angle_beta   90.00
_cell.angle_gamma   90.00
#
_symmetry.space_group_name_H-M   'P 1'
#
loop_
_entity.id
_entity.type
_entity.pdbx_description
1 polymer ?
#
loop_
_entity_poly.entity_id
_entity_poly.type
_entity_poly.pdbx_seq_one_letter_code
_entity_poly.pdbx_strand_id
1 'polypeptide(L)'
;MARNKEAVVLVIDVGPSMHSVLPEIEKVCSLLIQKKLIFSRYDEVGFVLFGTADTKNELTEEVGGYEHVTVLRNIKVVDEDLVDALQNLPRGNIPGDCILYNY
;
A
#
# COMPACT_ATOMS: atom_id res chain seq x y z
N MET A 1 -13.82 11.36 25.98
CA MET A 1 -12.43 11.36 25.46
C MET A 1 -12.51 11.19 23.97
N ALA A 2 -12.04 12.15 23.18
CA ALA A 2 -11.90 11.97 21.74
C ALA A 2 -10.88 10.83 21.54
N ARG A 3 -11.31 9.72 20.96
CA ARG A 3 -10.39 8.67 20.53
C ARG A 3 -9.56 9.30 19.40
N ASN A 4 -8.24 9.35 19.55
CA ASN A 4 -7.36 9.76 18.44
C ASN A 4 -7.60 8.77 17.29
N LYS A 5 -8.14 9.27 16.19
CA LYS A 5 -8.32 8.52 14.95
C LYS A 5 -7.02 8.63 14.16
N GLU A 6 -6.44 7.50 13.77
CA GLU A 6 -5.23 7.46 12.96
C GLU A 6 -5.58 7.14 11.49
N ALA A 7 -4.80 7.72 10.57
CA ALA A 7 -4.82 7.40 9.15
C ALA A 7 -3.43 6.86 8.76
N VAL A 8 -3.38 5.65 8.20
CA VAL A 8 -2.12 4.98 7.79
C VAL A 8 -2.18 4.64 6.31
N VAL A 9 -1.14 5.00 5.56
CA VAL A 9 -0.98 4.55 4.17
C VAL A 9 0.27 3.69 4.11
N LEU A 10 0.12 2.42 3.71
CA LEU A 10 1.27 1.56 3.44
C LEU A 10 1.68 1.75 1.98
N VAL A 11 2.92 2.17 1.77
CA VAL A 11 3.53 2.34 0.45
C VAL A 11 4.51 1.18 0.25
N ILE A 12 4.22 0.30 -0.72
CA ILE A 12 4.87 -1.00 -0.87
C ILE A 12 5.55 -1.09 -2.23
N ASP A 13 6.85 -1.40 -2.23
CA ASP A 13 7.60 -1.74 -3.43
C ASP A 13 7.24 -3.16 -3.87
N VAL A 14 6.75 -3.30 -5.09
CA VAL A 14 6.45 -4.60 -5.71
C VAL A 14 7.36 -4.92 -6.90
N GLY A 15 8.41 -4.12 -7.11
CA GLY A 15 9.37 -4.29 -8.19
C GLY A 15 10.23 -5.56 -8.05
N PRO A 16 10.96 -5.94 -9.12
CA PRO A 16 11.70 -7.21 -9.18
C PRO A 16 12.67 -7.46 -8.02
N SER A 17 13.30 -6.42 -7.47
CA SER A 17 14.21 -6.50 -6.33
C SER A 17 13.54 -7.02 -5.05
N MET A 18 12.23 -6.84 -4.91
CA MET A 18 11.47 -7.13 -3.68
C MET A 18 10.72 -8.46 -3.75
N HIS A 19 10.72 -9.12 -4.91
CA HIS A 19 9.96 -10.36 -5.16
C HIS A 19 10.26 -11.51 -4.20
N SER A 20 11.47 -11.58 -3.66
CA SER A 20 11.88 -12.60 -2.69
C SER A 20 11.31 -12.37 -1.29
N VAL A 21 10.96 -11.13 -0.95
CA VAL A 21 10.49 -10.72 0.38
C VAL A 21 9.01 -10.32 0.41
N LEU A 22 8.35 -10.24 -0.75
CA LEU A 22 6.91 -9.95 -0.84
C LEU A 22 6.05 -10.89 0.04
N PRO A 23 6.27 -12.22 0.08
CA PRO A 23 5.48 -13.09 0.95
C PRO A 23 5.58 -12.73 2.45
N GLU A 24 6.72 -12.23 2.90
CA GLU A 24 6.93 -11.74 4.25
C GLU A 24 6.23 -10.40 4.47
N ILE A 25 6.29 -9.50 3.49
CA ILE A 25 5.59 -8.20 3.52
C ILE A 25 4.07 -8.42 3.64
N GLU A 26 3.50 -9.31 2.83
CA GLU A 26 2.06 -9.68 2.89
C GLU A 26 1.65 -10.13 4.29
N LYS A 27 2.45 -10.99 4.93
CA LYS A 27 2.21 -11.48 6.30
C LYS A 27 2.28 -10.35 7.33
N VAL A 28 3.29 -9.49 7.25
CA VAL A 28 3.48 -8.37 8.19
C VAL A 28 2.35 -7.35 8.05
N CYS A 29 2.01 -6.97 6.82
CA CYS A 29 0.90 -6.06 6.55
C CYS A 29 -0.43 -6.66 7.04
N SER A 30 -0.70 -7.94 6.75
CA SER A 30 -1.91 -8.62 7.20
C SER A 30 -2.03 -8.65 8.72
N LEU A 31 -0.92 -8.95 9.43
CA LEU A 31 -0.88 -8.93 10.88
C LEU A 31 -1.13 -7.52 11.45
N LEU A 32 -0.62 -6.48 10.77
CA LEU A 32 -0.87 -5.08 11.16
C LEU A 32 -2.36 -4.75 11.05
N ILE A 33 -3.02 -5.11 9.93
CA ILE A 33 -4.47 -4.89 9.76
C ILE A 33 -5.27 -5.67 10.80
N GLN A 34 -4.94 -6.94 11.04
CA GLN A 34 -5.59 -7.76 12.08
C GLN A 34 -5.46 -7.13 13.48
N LYS A 35 -4.29 -6.60 13.83
CA LYS A 35 -4.13 -5.86 15.10
C LYS A 35 -5.01 -4.61 15.14
N LYS A 36 -5.08 -3.84 14.04
CA LYS A 36 -5.96 -2.67 13.97
C LYS A 36 -7.44 -3.05 14.06
N LEU A 37 -7.88 -4.17 13.48
CA LEU A 37 -9.25 -4.67 13.66
C LEU A 37 -9.62 -4.88 15.13
N ILE A 38 -8.69 -5.41 15.92
CA ILE A 38 -8.93 -5.73 17.34
C ILE A 38 -8.87 -4.47 18.20
N PHE A 39 -7.84 -3.63 18.02
CA PHE A 39 -7.52 -2.55 18.96
C PHE A 39 -7.93 -1.16 18.46
N SER A 40 -8.03 -0.96 17.14
CA SER A 40 -8.18 0.36 16.50
C SER A 40 -9.12 0.35 15.28
N ARG A 41 -10.26 -0.34 15.38
CA ARG A 41 -11.19 -0.57 14.25
C ARG A 41 -11.77 0.68 13.55
N TYR A 42 -11.57 1.88 14.10
CA TYR A 42 -12.03 3.14 13.50
C TYR A 42 -10.91 3.92 12.84
N ASP A 43 -9.67 3.44 12.93
CA ASP A 43 -8.57 3.96 12.11
C ASP A 43 -8.88 3.72 10.65
N GLU A 44 -8.21 4.49 9.79
CA GLU A 44 -8.31 4.33 8.36
C GLU A 44 -6.97 3.87 7.77
N VAL A 45 -7.04 2.94 6.82
CA VAL A 45 -5.86 2.38 6.15
C VAL A 45 -6.03 2.39 4.64
N GLY A 46 -4.97 2.74 3.92
CA GLY A 46 -4.86 2.66 2.46
C GLY A 46 -3.57 1.95 2.03
N PHE A 47 -3.55 1.50 0.77
CA PHE A 47 -2.42 0.77 0.18
C PHE A 47 -2.04 1.39 -1.17
N VAL A 48 -0.76 1.74 -1.30
CA VAL A 48 -0.16 2.24 -2.55
C VAL A 48 0.99 1.31 -2.93
N LEU A 49 1.02 0.88 -4.17
CA LEU A 49 2.05 0.03 -4.73
C LEU A 49 2.90 0.85 -5.71
N PHE A 50 4.21 0.64 -5.70
CA PHE A 50 5.11 1.19 -6.73
C PHE A 50 5.98 0.08 -7.33
N GLY A 51 6.39 0.27 -8.58
CA GLY A 51 7.03 -0.78 -9.39
C GLY A 51 6.03 -1.67 -10.14
N THR A 52 4.75 -1.29 -10.20
CA THR A 52 3.72 -2.03 -10.92
C THR A 52 3.91 -1.93 -12.44
N ALA A 53 3.42 -2.93 -13.18
CA ALA A 53 3.44 -2.87 -14.65
C ALA A 53 2.58 -1.69 -15.16
N ASP A 54 1.38 -1.56 -14.60
CA ASP A 54 0.44 -0.50 -14.94
C ASP A 54 0.59 0.71 -14.01
N THR A 55 0.03 1.84 -14.43
CA THR A 55 -0.11 3.05 -13.62
C THR A 55 -1.60 3.26 -13.32
N LYS A 56 -1.95 3.38 -12.05
CA LYS A 56 -3.35 3.63 -11.64
C LYS A 56 -3.37 4.50 -10.39
N ASN A 57 -3.23 5.80 -10.60
CA ASN A 57 -3.35 6.82 -9.57
C ASN A 57 -3.86 8.13 -10.20
N GLU A 58 -4.57 8.94 -9.41
CA GLU A 58 -5.20 10.18 -9.87
C GLU A 58 -4.16 11.23 -10.32
N LEU A 59 -2.97 11.23 -9.73
CA LEU A 59 -1.92 12.21 -10.03
C LEU A 59 -1.38 12.07 -11.45
N THR A 60 -1.18 10.84 -11.94
CA THR A 60 -0.75 10.62 -13.32
C THR A 60 -1.75 11.19 -14.31
N GLU A 61 -3.06 11.06 -14.04
CA GLU A 61 -4.12 11.58 -14.92
C GLU A 61 -4.20 13.11 -14.87
N GLU A 62 -4.02 13.71 -13.69
CA GLU A 62 -4.20 15.15 -13.47
C GLU A 62 -2.97 15.99 -13.84
N VAL A 63 -1.76 15.53 -13.49
CA VAL A 63 -0.53 16.31 -13.58
C VAL A 63 0.62 15.61 -14.31
N GLY A 64 0.45 14.33 -14.66
CA GLY A 64 1.50 13.50 -15.26
C GLY A 64 2.55 13.04 -14.23
N GLY A 65 3.47 12.18 -14.67
CA GLY A 65 4.43 11.52 -13.77
C GLY A 65 3.77 10.44 -12.90
N TYR A 66 4.41 10.07 -11.79
CA TYR A 66 3.96 8.99 -10.90
C TYR A 66 3.67 7.66 -11.64
N GLU A 67 4.45 7.37 -12.67
CA GLU A 67 4.32 6.16 -13.46
C GLU A 67 4.64 4.92 -12.62
N HIS A 68 4.02 3.79 -12.95
CA HIS A 68 4.22 2.51 -12.27
C HIS A 68 3.84 2.55 -10.79
N VAL A 69 2.94 3.48 -10.43
CA VAL A 69 2.31 3.60 -9.12
C VAL A 69 0.82 3.27 -9.24
N THR A 70 0.37 2.35 -8.39
CA THR A 70 -1.02 1.90 -8.32
C THR A 70 -1.57 2.11 -6.92
N VAL A 71 -2.69 2.84 -6.81
CA VAL A 71 -3.50 2.84 -5.58
C VAL A 71 -4.30 1.55 -5.53
N LEU A 72 -3.77 0.56 -4.81
CA LEU A 72 -4.44 -0.73 -4.62
C LEU A 72 -5.73 -0.56 -3.82
N ARG A 73 -5.69 0.31 -2.80
CA ARG A 73 -6.85 0.62 -1.96
C ARG A 73 -6.78 2.06 -1.47
N ASN A 74 -7.82 2.83 -1.78
CA ASN A 74 -8.05 4.13 -1.17
C ASN A 74 -8.20 3.99 0.34
N ILE A 75 -7.85 5.06 1.06
CA ILE A 75 -7.96 5.08 2.51
C ILE A 75 -9.41 4.82 2.95
N LYS A 76 -9.59 3.87 3.86
CA LYS A 76 -10.91 3.49 4.39
C LYS A 76 -10.81 2.98 5.81
N VAL A 77 -11.93 3.02 6.54
CA VAL A 77 -12.02 2.43 7.88
C VAL A 77 -11.64 0.95 7.84
N VAL A 78 -10.89 0.52 8.85
CA VAL A 78 -10.38 -0.84 8.95
C VAL A 78 -11.51 -1.88 9.04
N ASP A 79 -11.53 -2.82 8.11
CA ASP A 79 -12.41 -3.99 8.08
C ASP A 79 -11.68 -5.24 7.53
N GLU A 80 -12.39 -6.37 7.49
CA GLU A 80 -11.82 -7.67 7.12
C GLU A 80 -11.32 -7.71 5.67
N ASP A 81 -11.94 -6.93 4.78
CA ASP A 81 -11.57 -6.93 3.35
C ASP A 81 -10.18 -6.34 3.07
N LEU A 82 -9.65 -5.53 4.00
CA LEU A 82 -8.29 -4.99 3.92
C LEU A 82 -7.23 -6.09 4.12
N VAL A 83 -7.57 -7.15 4.86
CA VAL A 83 -6.69 -8.31 5.01
C VAL A 83 -6.62 -9.07 3.68
N ASP A 84 -7.76 -9.23 3.00
CA ASP A 84 -7.83 -9.91 1.71
C ASP A 84 -7.13 -9.11 0.60
N ALA A 85 -7.20 -7.77 0.65
CA ALA A 85 -6.50 -6.91 -0.31
C ALA A 85 -4.97 -7.05 -0.27
N LEU A 86 -4.40 -7.53 0.85
CA LEU A 86 -2.97 -7.78 1.01
C LEU A 86 -2.55 -9.19 0.62
N GLN A 87 -3.50 -10.09 0.34
CA GLN A 87 -3.19 -11.42 -0.15
C GLN A 87 -2.87 -11.36 -1.64
N ASN A 88 -1.72 -11.90 -2.05
CA ASN A 88 -1.27 -11.93 -3.44
C ASN A 88 -0.99 -10.52 -4.00
N LEU A 89 -0.12 -9.77 -3.31
CA LEU A 89 0.44 -8.55 -3.87
C LEU A 89 1.01 -8.84 -5.26
N PRO A 90 0.73 -7.98 -6.25
CA PRO A 90 1.19 -8.22 -7.61
C PRO A 90 2.71 -8.20 -7.65
N ARG A 91 3.29 -9.04 -8.51
CA ARG A 91 4.73 -8.99 -8.82
C ARG A 91 4.95 -8.00 -9.95
N GLY A 92 5.32 -6.78 -9.59
CA GLY A 92 5.69 -5.73 -10.53
C GLY A 92 6.92 -6.08 -11.35
N ASN A 93 7.03 -5.52 -12.54
CA ASN A 93 8.16 -5.74 -13.46
C ASN A 93 9.04 -4.50 -13.65
N ILE A 94 8.69 -3.38 -13.03
CA ILE A 94 9.45 -2.13 -13.08
C ILE A 94 10.20 -1.96 -11.75
N PRO A 95 11.48 -1.58 -11.75
CA PRO A 95 12.18 -1.19 -10.54
C PRO A 95 11.44 -0.04 -9.85
N GLY A 96 11.12 -0.20 -8.57
CA GLY A 96 10.47 0.84 -7.80
C GLY A 96 11.39 2.04 -7.58
N ASP A 97 10.91 3.25 -7.87
CA ASP A 97 11.57 4.51 -7.49
C ASP A 97 10.88 5.07 -6.24
N CYS A 98 11.37 4.69 -5.06
CA CYS A 98 10.93 5.29 -3.81
C CYS A 98 11.75 6.56 -3.50
N ILE A 99 11.39 7.65 -4.20
CA ILE A 99 11.91 9.01 -3.95
C ILE A 99 13.37 9.19 -4.39
N LEU A 100 13.56 9.79 -5.57
CA LEU A 100 14.80 10.49 -5.93
C LEU A 100 15.05 11.64 -4.95
N TYR A 101 15.92 11.42 -3.95
CA TYR A 101 16.57 12.52 -3.26
C TYR A 101 17.50 13.22 -4.26
N ASN A 102 17.01 14.28 -4.90
CA ASN A 102 17.88 15.24 -5.58
C ASN A 102 18.70 15.95 -4.50
N TYR A 103 19.96 15.55 -4.34
CA TYR A 103 20.98 16.32 -3.63
C TYR A 103 21.49 17.46 -4.50
#